data_AF-A0A6B2VDI8-F1
#
_entry.id   AF-A0A6B2VDI8-F1
#
_cell.length_a   1.000
_cell.length_b   1.000
_cell.length_c   1.000
_cell.angle_alpha   90.00
_cell.angle_beta   90.00
_cell.angle_gamma   90.00
#
_symmetry.space_group_name_H-M   'P 1'
#
loop_
_entity.id
_entity.type
_entity.pdbx_description
1 polymer ?
#
loop_
_entity_poly.entity_id
_entity_poly.type
_entity_poly.pdbx_seq_one_letter_code
_entity_poly.pdbx_strand_id
1 'polypeptide(L)'
;MHEIFINYRTGDSKATAHLCHRILADRFGADSVFLARKSIDAGANYIDVLLRTARQSRVLLVLIGENWLDAPDRERPDRRALDNPADWVRREIEAALSSGALVVPVITGRRVEQLDPRRLPRSIAELAECQYTRLGLGDIDADLARLGDRLVRQFPSLAALDTGAREGGPTTPDRDTGVRTDNQSGGIGQVGGSVGTFVNEAHAPFHTGRGNLYGGPHIEGDGTNYVAGDNHGGIRQGFGARPPRGGEGR
;
A
#
# COMPACT_ATOMS: atom_id res chain seq x y z
N MET A 1 -15.31 -4.01 -18.40
CA MET A 1 -14.13 -4.84 -18.73
C MET A 1 -13.29 -4.86 -17.48
N HIS A 2 -12.94 -6.04 -16.95
CA HIS A 2 -12.19 -6.13 -15.70
C HIS A 2 -10.71 -5.88 -16.01
N GLU A 3 -10.09 -4.92 -15.32
CA GLU A 3 -8.68 -4.61 -15.51
C GLU A 3 -7.79 -5.54 -14.66
N ILE A 4 -8.28 -5.91 -13.46
CA ILE A 4 -7.57 -6.76 -12.50
C ILE A 4 -8.36 -8.03 -12.26
N PHE A 5 -7.70 -9.19 -12.39
CA PHE A 5 -8.25 -10.50 -12.06
C PHE A 5 -7.49 -11.07 -10.86
N ILE A 6 -8.21 -11.55 -9.84
CA ILE A 6 -7.64 -12.17 -8.64
C ILE A 6 -7.89 -13.67 -8.69
N ASN A 7 -6.83 -14.42 -8.95
CA ASN A 7 -6.78 -15.88 -8.89
C ASN A 7 -6.35 -16.33 -7.50
N TYR A 8 -7.05 -17.29 -6.91
CA TYR A 8 -6.68 -17.87 -5.61
C TYR A 8 -7.24 -19.27 -5.45
N ARG A 9 -6.63 -20.05 -4.55
CA ARG A 9 -7.16 -21.35 -4.14
C ARG A 9 -8.02 -21.21 -2.89
N THR A 10 -9.23 -21.77 -2.93
CA THR A 10 -10.22 -21.65 -1.84
C THR A 10 -9.72 -22.19 -0.51
N GLY A 11 -8.95 -23.28 -0.50
CA GLY A 11 -8.44 -23.91 0.72
C GLY A 11 -7.29 -23.17 1.40
N ASP A 12 -6.82 -22.06 0.82
CA ASP A 12 -5.54 -21.47 1.19
C ASP A 12 -5.66 -19.96 1.44
N SER A 13 -6.14 -19.19 0.45
CA SER A 13 -6.10 -17.72 0.51
C SER A 13 -7.48 -17.06 0.42
N LYS A 14 -8.59 -17.78 0.70
CA LYS A 14 -9.96 -17.24 0.49
C LYS A 14 -10.23 -15.93 1.22
N ALA A 15 -9.91 -15.85 2.52
CA ALA A 15 -10.13 -14.64 3.31
C ALA A 15 -9.31 -13.46 2.76
N THR A 16 -8.03 -13.69 2.49
CA THR A 16 -7.12 -12.71 1.89
C THR A 16 -7.61 -12.27 0.50
N ALA A 17 -8.14 -13.18 -0.31
CA ALA A 17 -8.66 -12.86 -1.64
C ALA A 17 -9.89 -11.93 -1.57
N HIS A 18 -10.81 -12.20 -0.63
CA HIS A 18 -11.95 -11.32 -0.41
C HIS A 18 -11.54 -9.93 0.08
N LEU A 19 -10.52 -9.85 0.94
CA LEU A 19 -9.99 -8.59 1.44
C LEU A 19 -9.28 -7.80 0.34
N CYS A 20 -8.44 -8.46 -0.47
CA CYS A 20 -7.81 -7.86 -1.65
C CYS A 20 -8.86 -7.33 -2.63
N HIS A 21 -9.88 -8.12 -2.93
CA HIS A 21 -10.97 -7.68 -3.79
C HIS A 21 -11.66 -6.43 -3.25
N ARG A 22 -12.02 -6.41 -1.96
CA ARG A 22 -12.67 -5.23 -1.35
C ARG A 22 -11.80 -3.98 -1.50
N ILE A 23 -10.56 -4.04 -1.04
CA ILE A 23 -9.65 -2.89 -1.03
C ILE A 23 -9.36 -2.38 -2.46
N LEU A 24 -9.11 -3.30 -3.41
CA LEU A 24 -8.85 -2.92 -4.80
C LEU A 24 -10.11 -2.42 -5.50
N ALA A 25 -11.30 -2.97 -5.19
CA ALA A 25 -12.56 -2.49 -5.72
C ALA A 25 -12.92 -1.10 -5.20
N ASP A 26 -12.62 -0.80 -3.93
CA ASP A 26 -12.80 0.53 -3.35
C ASP A 26 -11.92 1.57 -4.08
N ARG A 27 -10.71 1.17 -4.50
CA ARG A 27 -9.75 2.03 -5.21
C ARG A 27 -10.01 2.19 -6.72
N PHE A 28 -10.31 1.10 -7.42
CA PHE A 28 -10.41 1.08 -8.89
C PHE A 28 -11.83 0.92 -9.42
N GLY A 29 -12.82 0.80 -8.54
CA GLY A 29 -14.20 0.49 -8.86
C GLY A 29 -14.48 -1.02 -8.86
N ALA A 30 -15.70 -1.39 -8.46
CA ALA A 30 -16.13 -2.78 -8.35
C ALA A 30 -16.12 -3.53 -9.70
N ASP A 31 -16.42 -2.84 -10.81
CA ASP A 31 -16.44 -3.44 -12.15
C ASP A 31 -15.03 -3.68 -12.74
N SER A 32 -14.00 -3.13 -12.09
CA SER A 32 -12.61 -3.19 -12.56
C SER A 32 -11.85 -4.38 -11.95
N VAL A 33 -12.35 -4.95 -10.86
CA VAL A 33 -11.68 -6.03 -10.11
C VAL A 33 -12.55 -7.27 -10.11
N PHE A 34 -12.09 -8.33 -10.75
CA PHE A 34 -12.77 -9.61 -10.78
C PHE A 34 -12.13 -10.57 -9.79
N LEU A 35 -12.93 -11.17 -8.91
CA LEU A 35 -12.47 -12.22 -8.00
C LEU A 35 -12.90 -13.59 -8.53
N ALA A 36 -11.94 -14.46 -8.80
CA ALA A 36 -12.21 -15.84 -9.17
C ALA A 36 -13.20 -16.46 -8.16
N ARG A 37 -14.30 -17.04 -8.63
CA ARG A 37 -15.27 -17.76 -7.77
C ARG A 37 -16.22 -16.91 -6.87
N LYS A 38 -16.18 -15.56 -6.83
CA LYS A 38 -17.19 -14.75 -6.10
C LYS A 38 -18.26 -14.12 -7.01
N SER A 39 -17.94 -13.77 -8.26
CA SER A 39 -18.72 -12.77 -9.00
C SER A 39 -19.73 -13.32 -10.02
N ILE A 40 -20.41 -14.45 -9.78
CA ILE A 40 -21.40 -14.95 -10.76
C ILE A 40 -22.65 -15.56 -10.08
N ASP A 41 -23.82 -15.04 -10.46
CA ASP A 41 -25.15 -15.51 -10.10
C ASP A 41 -25.45 -16.93 -10.60
N ALA A 42 -26.41 -17.61 -9.95
CA ALA A 42 -26.79 -18.97 -10.29
C ALA A 42 -27.34 -19.09 -11.73
N GLY A 43 -26.72 -19.94 -12.56
CA GLY A 43 -27.28 -20.39 -13.86
C GLY A 43 -26.45 -20.12 -15.13
N ALA A 44 -25.36 -19.35 -15.07
CA ALA A 44 -24.52 -19.08 -16.25
C ALA A 44 -23.48 -20.18 -16.54
N ASN A 45 -23.09 -20.37 -17.80
CA ASN A 45 -21.95 -21.22 -18.20
C ASN A 45 -20.63 -20.59 -17.69
N TYR A 46 -20.31 -20.96 -16.45
CA TYR A 46 -19.23 -20.49 -15.59
C TYR A 46 -17.82 -20.55 -16.22
N ILE A 47 -17.59 -21.52 -17.11
CA ILE A 47 -16.26 -21.85 -17.63
C ILE A 47 -15.76 -20.78 -18.60
N ASP A 48 -16.61 -20.41 -19.56
CA ASP A 48 -16.21 -19.53 -20.66
C ASP A 48 -16.06 -18.09 -20.19
N VAL A 49 -16.89 -17.65 -19.25
CA VAL A 49 -16.82 -16.29 -18.68
C VAL A 49 -15.51 -16.12 -17.91
N LEU A 50 -15.12 -17.11 -17.10
CA LEU A 50 -13.93 -17.04 -16.26
C LEU A 50 -12.65 -16.96 -17.09
N LEU A 51 -12.50 -17.85 -18.07
CA LEU A 51 -11.34 -17.84 -18.97
C LEU A 51 -11.33 -16.63 -19.90
N ARG A 52 -12.50 -16.18 -20.38
CA ARG A 52 -12.59 -14.95 -21.17
C ARG A 52 -12.14 -13.75 -20.34
N THR A 53 -12.56 -13.68 -19.08
CA THR A 53 -12.22 -12.56 -18.19
C THR A 53 -10.73 -12.59 -17.84
N ALA A 54 -10.16 -13.76 -17.56
CA ALA A 54 -8.72 -13.92 -17.37
C ALA A 54 -7.93 -13.43 -18.60
N ARG A 55 -8.35 -13.82 -19.81
CA ARG A 55 -7.70 -13.38 -21.07
C ARG A 55 -7.83 -11.88 -21.34
N GLN A 56 -8.94 -11.28 -20.92
CA GLN A 56 -9.22 -9.86 -21.14
C GLN A 56 -8.64 -8.96 -20.05
N SER A 57 -8.26 -9.53 -18.90
CA SER A 57 -7.65 -8.77 -17.82
C SER A 57 -6.27 -8.26 -18.22
N ARG A 58 -5.93 -7.05 -17.75
CA ARG A 58 -4.59 -6.49 -17.92
C ARG A 58 -3.62 -7.04 -16.89
N VAL A 59 -4.12 -7.32 -15.68
CA VAL A 59 -3.34 -7.77 -14.54
C VAL A 59 -3.99 -9.00 -13.94
N LEU A 60 -3.21 -10.08 -13.78
CA LEU A 60 -3.57 -11.27 -13.03
C LEU A 60 -2.79 -11.29 -11.71
N LEU A 61 -3.48 -11.16 -10.58
CA LEU A 61 -2.92 -11.37 -9.25
C LEU A 61 -3.12 -12.83 -8.85
N VAL A 62 -2.04 -13.57 -8.66
CA VAL A 62 -2.07 -14.99 -8.26
C VAL A 62 -1.76 -15.09 -6.77
N LEU A 63 -2.77 -15.31 -5.93
CA LEU A 63 -2.59 -15.46 -4.49
C LEU A 63 -2.08 -16.86 -4.16
N ILE A 64 -0.86 -16.92 -3.62
CA ILE A 64 -0.11 -18.14 -3.30
C ILE A 64 0.07 -18.18 -1.78
N GLY A 65 -0.70 -19.03 -1.11
CA GLY A 65 -0.50 -19.34 0.30
C GLY A 65 0.25 -20.66 0.52
N GLU A 66 0.21 -21.14 1.76
CA GLU A 66 1.03 -22.25 2.25
C GLU A 66 0.73 -23.57 1.51
N ASN A 67 -0.53 -23.81 1.17
CA ASN A 67 -0.96 -25.06 0.55
C ASN A 67 -1.16 -24.93 -0.96
N TRP A 68 -0.90 -23.78 -1.58
CA TRP A 68 -1.22 -23.52 -2.98
C TRP A 68 -0.59 -24.54 -3.95
N LEU A 69 0.70 -24.84 -3.73
CA LEU A 69 1.51 -25.67 -4.64
C LEU A 69 1.20 -27.17 -4.50
N ASP A 70 0.97 -27.63 -3.27
CA ASP A 70 0.79 -29.05 -2.93
C ASP A 70 -0.68 -29.40 -2.62
N ALA A 71 -1.62 -28.51 -2.90
CA ALA A 71 -3.03 -28.75 -2.69
C ALA A 71 -3.47 -30.04 -3.43
N PRO A 72 -4.22 -30.93 -2.77
CA PRO A 72 -4.67 -32.17 -3.38
C PRO A 72 -5.70 -31.89 -4.49
N ASP A 73 -5.64 -32.69 -5.55
CA ASP A 73 -6.67 -32.71 -6.58
C ASP A 73 -8.00 -33.25 -6.03
N ARG A 74 -9.12 -32.71 -6.52
CA ARG A 74 -10.46 -33.07 -6.01
C ARG A 74 -10.90 -34.47 -6.42
N GLU A 75 -10.48 -34.94 -7.60
CA GLU A 75 -10.81 -36.25 -8.13
C GLU A 75 -9.76 -37.29 -7.73
N ARG A 76 -8.52 -36.86 -7.53
CA ARG A 76 -7.35 -37.69 -7.23
C ARG A 76 -6.53 -37.11 -6.07
N PRO A 77 -6.96 -37.30 -4.81
CA PRO A 77 -6.29 -36.71 -3.64
C PRO A 77 -4.81 -37.09 -3.47
N ASP A 78 -4.35 -38.16 -4.13
CA ASP A 78 -2.95 -38.60 -4.20
C ASP A 78 -2.08 -37.72 -5.11
N ARG A 79 -2.66 -36.79 -5.85
CA ARG A 79 -1.99 -35.91 -6.81
C ARG A 79 -2.20 -34.44 -6.45
N ARG A 80 -1.29 -33.59 -6.92
CA ARG A 80 -1.45 -32.14 -6.78
C ARG A 80 -2.47 -31.64 -7.80
N ALA A 81 -3.34 -30.74 -7.37
CA ALA A 81 -4.35 -30.12 -8.22
C ALA A 81 -3.71 -29.41 -9.43
N LEU A 82 -2.56 -28.74 -9.24
CA LEU A 82 -1.87 -28.06 -10.35
C LEU A 82 -1.39 -29.02 -11.45
N ASP A 83 -1.11 -30.28 -11.13
CA ASP A 83 -0.71 -31.27 -12.14
C ASP A 83 -1.91 -31.69 -13.03
N ASN A 84 -3.14 -31.50 -12.55
CA ASN A 84 -4.36 -31.73 -13.32
C ASN A 84 -4.60 -30.58 -14.34
N PRO A 85 -4.64 -30.86 -15.65
CA PRO A 85 -4.96 -29.85 -16.67
C PRO A 85 -6.37 -29.23 -16.52
N ALA A 86 -7.28 -29.91 -15.82
CA ALA A 86 -8.63 -29.41 -15.55
C ALA A 86 -8.70 -28.46 -14.33
N ASP A 87 -7.61 -28.29 -13.57
CA ASP A 87 -7.59 -27.40 -12.41
C ASP A 87 -7.79 -25.94 -12.81
N TRP A 88 -8.77 -25.29 -12.16
CA TRP A 88 -9.17 -23.93 -12.50
C TRP A 88 -8.08 -22.90 -12.28
N VAL A 89 -7.32 -23.03 -11.19
CA VAL A 89 -6.24 -22.09 -10.88
C VAL A 89 -5.21 -22.13 -12.00
N ARG A 90 -4.78 -23.34 -12.40
CA ARG A 90 -3.88 -23.53 -13.53
C ARG A 90 -4.44 -22.95 -14.82
N ARG A 91 -5.69 -23.27 -15.17
CA ARG A 91 -6.29 -22.82 -16.44
C ARG A 91 -6.42 -21.30 -16.54
N GLU A 92 -6.74 -20.62 -15.44
CA GLU A 92 -6.79 -19.16 -15.38
C GLU A 92 -5.40 -18.53 -15.59
N ILE A 93 -4.36 -19.11 -14.98
CA ILE A 93 -2.97 -18.65 -15.15
C ILE A 93 -2.50 -18.87 -16.60
N GLU A 94 -2.74 -20.04 -17.16
CA GLU A 94 -2.42 -20.34 -18.57
C GLU A 94 -3.14 -19.37 -19.52
N ALA A 95 -4.41 -19.07 -19.24
CA ALA A 95 -5.21 -18.13 -20.02
C ALA A 95 -4.67 -16.70 -19.98
N ALA A 96 -4.19 -16.23 -18.81
CA ALA A 96 -3.61 -14.90 -18.67
C ALA A 96 -2.20 -14.78 -19.27
N LEU A 97 -1.35 -15.79 -19.07
CA LEU A 97 -0.02 -15.85 -19.69
C LEU A 97 -0.13 -15.84 -21.21
N SER A 98 -1.02 -16.66 -21.78
CA SER A 98 -1.23 -16.73 -23.23
C SER A 98 -1.82 -15.46 -23.85
N SER A 99 -2.51 -14.62 -23.07
CA SER A 99 -3.03 -13.33 -23.55
C SER A 99 -2.05 -12.16 -23.36
N GLY A 100 -0.87 -12.40 -22.74
CA GLY A 100 0.11 -11.36 -22.44
C GLY A 100 -0.30 -10.43 -21.30
N ALA A 101 -1.21 -10.88 -20.41
CA ALA A 101 -1.54 -10.14 -19.20
C ALA A 101 -0.33 -10.09 -18.26
N LEU A 102 -0.22 -9.02 -17.46
CA LEU A 102 0.79 -8.97 -16.41
C LEU A 102 0.40 -9.92 -15.28
N VAL A 103 1.15 -11.02 -15.14
CA VAL A 103 0.96 -11.96 -14.04
C VAL A 103 1.86 -11.58 -12.87
N VAL A 104 1.24 -11.35 -11.71
CA VAL A 104 1.93 -10.99 -10.47
C VAL A 104 1.68 -12.08 -9.43
N PRO A 105 2.70 -12.88 -9.07
CA PRO A 105 2.64 -13.77 -7.92
C PRO A 105 2.51 -12.94 -6.64
N VAL A 106 1.52 -13.26 -5.82
CA VAL A 106 1.24 -12.60 -4.56
C VAL A 106 1.34 -13.63 -3.44
N ILE A 107 2.45 -13.59 -2.72
CA ILE A 107 2.71 -14.51 -1.63
C ILE A 107 1.92 -14.07 -0.40
N THR A 108 1.03 -14.96 0.07
CA THR A 108 0.20 -14.76 1.26
C THR A 108 0.66 -15.70 2.37
N GLY A 109 1.37 -15.18 3.35
CA GLY A 109 1.87 -15.99 4.48
C GLY A 109 3.38 -15.92 4.65
N ARG A 110 3.85 -16.25 5.87
CA ARG A 110 5.26 -16.05 6.26
C ARG A 110 6.17 -17.21 5.86
N ARG A 111 5.60 -18.39 5.63
CA ARG A 111 6.35 -19.64 5.34
C ARG A 111 6.43 -19.97 3.85
N VAL A 112 5.77 -19.18 3.01
CA VAL A 112 5.76 -19.38 1.57
C VAL A 112 6.99 -18.71 1.00
N GLU A 113 7.89 -19.52 0.47
CA GLU A 113 9.08 -19.07 -0.24
C GLU A 113 8.77 -18.83 -1.73
N GLN A 114 9.80 -18.42 -2.48
CA GLN A 114 9.69 -18.26 -3.92
C GLN A 114 9.31 -19.58 -4.58
N LEU A 115 8.46 -19.51 -5.63
CA LEU A 115 8.08 -20.68 -6.41
C LEU A 115 9.31 -21.31 -7.08
N ASP A 116 9.43 -22.64 -7.01
CA ASP A 116 10.42 -23.40 -7.77
C ASP A 116 9.82 -23.77 -9.14
N PRO A 117 10.40 -23.32 -10.28
CA PRO A 117 9.86 -23.64 -11.61
C PRO A 117 9.80 -25.14 -11.87
N ARG A 118 10.66 -25.95 -11.24
CA ARG A 118 10.69 -27.42 -11.41
C ARG A 118 9.52 -28.11 -10.71
N ARG A 119 8.88 -27.43 -9.75
CA ARG A 119 7.70 -27.93 -9.04
C ARG A 119 6.39 -27.54 -9.73
N LEU A 120 6.45 -26.69 -10.76
CA LEU A 120 5.30 -26.24 -11.53
C LEU A 120 5.14 -27.04 -12.83
N PRO A 121 3.90 -27.22 -13.31
CA PRO A 121 3.66 -27.66 -14.68
C PRO A 121 4.35 -26.74 -15.69
N ARG A 122 4.89 -27.31 -16.77
CA ARG A 122 5.63 -26.56 -17.80
C ARG A 122 4.87 -25.36 -18.37
N SER A 123 3.54 -25.45 -18.46
CA SER A 123 2.68 -24.40 -18.99
C SER A 123 2.55 -23.16 -18.10
N ILE A 124 2.88 -23.27 -16.81
CA ILE A 124 2.85 -22.16 -15.85
C ILE A 124 4.19 -21.94 -15.15
N ALA A 125 5.26 -22.59 -15.63
CA ALA A 125 6.58 -22.51 -15.01
C ALA A 125 7.14 -21.08 -15.00
N GLU A 126 6.77 -20.26 -15.99
CA GLU A 126 7.10 -18.83 -16.07
C GLU A 126 6.65 -18.04 -14.84
N LEU A 127 5.58 -18.48 -14.14
CA LEU A 127 5.11 -17.85 -12.91
C LEU A 127 6.20 -17.75 -11.83
N ALA A 128 7.15 -18.70 -11.80
CA ALA A 128 8.26 -18.70 -10.86
C ALA A 128 9.37 -17.67 -11.21
N GLU A 129 9.40 -17.20 -12.45
CA GLU A 129 10.33 -16.19 -12.95
C GLU A 129 9.77 -14.77 -12.81
N CYS A 130 8.45 -14.64 -12.61
CA CYS A 130 7.80 -13.36 -12.36
C CYS A 130 8.23 -12.74 -11.02
N GLN A 131 8.35 -11.41 -10.99
CA GLN A 131 8.56 -10.67 -9.75
C GLN A 131 7.35 -10.82 -8.81
N TYR A 132 7.58 -11.38 -7.63
CA TYR A 132 6.53 -11.58 -6.64
C TYR A 132 6.37 -10.37 -5.73
N THR A 133 5.18 -10.23 -5.14
CA THR A 133 4.92 -9.31 -4.04
C THR A 133 4.46 -10.10 -2.82
N ARG A 134 4.77 -9.63 -1.62
CA ARG A 134 4.26 -10.23 -0.37
C ARG A 134 3.11 -9.39 0.16
N LEU A 135 2.08 -10.06 0.69
CA LEU A 135 1.03 -9.42 1.46
C LEU A 135 1.06 -9.94 2.90
N GLY A 136 1.35 -9.06 3.84
CA GLY A 136 1.19 -9.32 5.27
C GLY A 136 -0.24 -9.02 5.70
N LEU A 137 -0.91 -9.98 6.33
CA LEU A 137 -2.27 -9.76 6.87
C LEU A 137 -2.36 -8.60 7.87
N GLY A 138 -1.27 -8.32 8.60
CA GLY A 138 -1.20 -7.19 9.54
C GLY A 138 -1.08 -5.82 8.89
N ASP A 139 -0.53 -5.76 7.66
CA ASP A 139 -0.21 -4.50 6.95
C ASP A 139 -0.84 -4.48 5.54
N ILE A 140 -1.92 -5.23 5.35
CA ILE A 140 -2.45 -5.54 4.02
C ILE A 140 -2.91 -4.30 3.26
N ASP A 141 -3.48 -3.31 3.96
CA ASP A 141 -3.89 -2.04 3.35
C ASP A 141 -2.70 -1.28 2.76
N ALA A 142 -1.59 -1.21 3.51
CA ALA A 142 -0.37 -0.54 3.07
C ALA A 142 0.33 -1.31 1.94
N ASP A 143 0.37 -2.65 2.01
CA ASP A 143 0.92 -3.50 0.96
C ASP A 143 0.11 -3.36 -0.35
N LEU A 144 -1.22 -3.38 -0.27
CA LEU A 144 -2.10 -3.21 -1.43
C LEU A 144 -2.07 -1.79 -1.99
N ALA A 145 -1.91 -0.76 -1.16
CA ALA A 145 -1.68 0.60 -1.62
C ALA A 145 -0.40 0.68 -2.48
N ARG A 146 0.72 0.14 -1.98
CA ARG A 146 1.99 0.07 -2.73
C ARG A 146 1.89 -0.74 -4.02
N LEU A 147 1.13 -1.84 -3.99
CA LEU A 147 0.86 -2.64 -5.19
C LEU A 147 0.03 -1.82 -6.20
N GLY A 148 -1.06 -1.21 -5.76
CA GLY A 148 -1.91 -0.37 -6.61
C GLY A 148 -1.14 0.77 -7.25
N ASP A 149 -0.26 1.45 -6.51
CA ASP A 149 0.56 2.55 -7.05
C ASP A 149 1.52 2.07 -8.14
N ARG A 150 2.08 0.86 -7.99
CA ARG A 150 2.89 0.22 -9.04
C ARG A 150 2.05 -0.06 -10.29
N LEU A 151 0.86 -0.64 -10.10
CA LEU A 151 -0.02 -0.98 -11.22
C LEU A 151 -0.49 0.28 -11.96
N VAL A 152 -0.82 1.36 -11.26
CA VAL A 152 -1.20 2.65 -11.85
C VAL A 152 -0.07 3.24 -12.70
N ARG A 153 1.19 3.16 -12.23
CA ARG A 153 2.34 3.61 -13.03
C ARG A 153 2.56 2.81 -14.31
N GLN A 154 2.17 1.53 -14.30
CA GLN A 154 2.39 0.62 -15.42
C GLN A 154 1.22 0.60 -16.41
N PHE A 155 -0.01 0.87 -15.95
CA PHE A 155 -1.23 0.79 -16.75
C PHE A 155 -2.04 2.09 -16.69
N PRO A 156 -2.03 2.90 -17.77
CA PRO A 156 -2.81 4.14 -17.85
C PRO A 156 -4.33 3.94 -17.67
N SER A 157 -4.87 2.78 -18.03
CA SER A 157 -6.29 2.45 -17.81
C SER A 157 -6.65 2.37 -16.33
N LEU A 158 -5.75 1.84 -15.49
CA LEU A 158 -5.94 1.82 -14.04
C LEU A 158 -5.77 3.21 -13.43
N ALA A 159 -4.88 4.04 -13.97
CA ALA A 159 -4.72 5.42 -13.54
C ALA A 159 -6.01 6.25 -13.71
N ALA A 160 -6.76 6.01 -14.80
CA ALA A 160 -8.04 6.70 -15.04
C ALA A 160 -9.14 6.31 -14.02
N LEU A 161 -9.03 5.10 -13.46
CA LEU A 161 -9.98 4.52 -12.51
C LEU A 161 -9.61 4.77 -11.05
N ASP A 162 -8.39 5.23 -10.78
CA ASP A 162 -7.88 5.41 -9.43
C ASP A 162 -8.64 6.54 -8.69
N THR A 163 -9.42 6.16 -7.68
CA THR A 163 -10.08 7.09 -6.76
C THR A 163 -9.15 7.56 -5.65
N GLY A 164 -8.08 6.81 -5.37
CA GLY A 164 -7.05 7.20 -4.40
C GLY A 164 -6.29 8.46 -4.81
N ALA A 165 -6.17 8.71 -6.12
CA ALA A 165 -5.63 9.96 -6.66
C ALA A 165 -6.60 11.16 -6.51
N ARG A 166 -7.91 10.92 -6.38
CA ARG A 166 -8.92 12.00 -6.23
C ARG A 166 -9.03 12.55 -4.81
N GLU A 167 -8.67 11.76 -3.79
CA GLU A 167 -8.56 12.26 -2.42
C GLU A 167 -7.27 13.07 -2.19
N GLY A 168 -6.31 13.00 -3.12
CA GLY A 168 -5.17 13.92 -3.26
C GLY A 168 -5.42 14.97 -4.33
N GLY A 169 -6.30 15.95 -4.08
CA GLY A 169 -6.42 17.14 -4.94
C GLY A 169 -5.06 17.82 -5.19
N PRO A 170 -4.93 18.64 -6.25
CA PRO A 170 -3.64 19.13 -6.73
C PRO A 170 -2.92 19.90 -5.62
N THR A 171 -1.89 19.28 -5.06
CA THR A 171 -0.84 20.05 -4.41
C THR A 171 -0.08 20.71 -5.55
N THR A 172 -0.35 22.00 -5.74
CA THR A 172 0.55 22.94 -6.40
C THR A 172 1.98 22.54 -6.01
N PRO A 173 2.96 22.47 -6.93
CA PRO A 173 4.34 22.21 -6.53
C PRO A 173 4.75 23.38 -5.64
N ASP A 174 4.66 23.16 -4.32
CA ASP A 174 5.12 24.14 -3.37
C ASP A 174 6.61 24.21 -3.59
N ARG A 175 7.03 25.40 -4.00
CA ARG A 175 8.42 25.70 -4.28
C ARG A 175 9.20 25.30 -3.05
N ASP A 176 10.09 24.36 -3.23
CA ASP A 176 11.39 24.25 -2.57
C ASP A 176 11.54 25.15 -1.32
N THR A 177 10.87 24.75 -0.25
CA THR A 177 11.07 25.28 1.12
C THR A 177 11.46 24.11 2.02
N GLY A 178 12.38 23.27 1.53
CA GLY A 178 13.08 22.33 2.38
C GLY A 178 13.97 23.11 3.36
N VAL A 179 13.52 23.27 4.60
CA VAL A 179 14.38 23.69 5.70
C VAL A 179 15.33 22.53 5.99
N ARG A 180 16.63 22.73 5.75
CA ARG A 180 17.69 21.84 6.21
C ARG A 180 17.84 22.00 7.71
N THR A 181 17.56 20.94 8.46
CA THR A 181 17.86 20.83 9.89
C THR A 181 19.09 19.94 10.08
N ASP A 182 20.25 20.57 10.22
CA ASP A 182 21.47 19.89 10.66
C ASP A 182 21.57 19.95 12.19
N ASN A 183 22.18 18.93 12.82
CA ASN A 183 22.47 18.87 14.28
C ASN A 183 21.26 18.85 15.26
N GLN A 184 20.15 18.19 14.92
CA GLN A 184 19.14 17.85 15.93
C GLN A 184 19.64 16.66 16.79
N SER A 185 19.88 16.89 18.09
CA SER A 185 20.15 15.84 19.08
C SER A 185 19.03 15.81 20.12
N GLY A 186 18.20 14.78 20.10
CA GLY A 186 17.05 14.60 20.99
C GLY A 186 15.85 14.06 20.23
N GLY A 187 15.59 12.76 20.35
CA GLY A 187 14.62 12.05 19.50
C GLY A 187 13.17 12.51 19.65
N ILE A 188 12.41 12.43 18.57
CA ILE A 188 10.94 12.49 18.57
C ILE A 188 10.44 11.20 19.23
N GLY A 189 10.17 11.25 20.54
CA GLY A 189 9.74 10.09 21.33
C GLY A 189 8.23 10.07 21.58
N GLN A 190 7.55 9.06 21.06
CA GLN A 190 6.26 8.58 21.59
C GLN A 190 6.55 7.83 22.89
N VAL A 191 6.41 8.47 24.04
CA VAL A 191 6.42 7.78 25.34
C VAL A 191 4.97 7.44 25.67
N GLY A 192 4.70 6.16 25.95
CA GLY A 192 3.37 5.58 26.03
C GLY A 192 2.40 6.34 26.93
N GLY A 193 1.16 6.48 26.43
CA GLY A 193 0.06 7.16 27.10
C GLY A 193 -0.37 8.40 26.31
N SER A 194 -1.64 8.44 25.94
CA SER A 194 -2.25 9.54 25.20
C SER A 194 -1.90 10.91 25.79
N VAL A 195 -1.16 11.73 25.03
CA VAL A 195 -1.44 13.14 24.65
C VAL A 195 -0.11 13.89 24.47
N GLY A 196 0.21 14.28 23.22
CA GLY A 196 1.13 15.39 22.91
C GLY A 196 2.43 15.03 22.16
N THR A 197 2.82 15.92 21.23
CA THR A 197 4.15 15.95 20.62
C THR A 197 5.07 16.75 21.53
N PHE A 198 6.16 16.14 21.99
CA PHE A 198 7.18 16.81 22.81
C PHE A 198 8.38 17.19 21.94
N VAL A 199 8.80 18.46 22.01
CA VAL A 199 10.00 18.97 21.33
C VAL A 199 10.87 19.64 22.39
N ASN A 200 12.06 19.08 22.61
CA ASN A 200 12.89 19.47 23.74
C ASN A 200 13.77 20.70 23.44
N GLU A 201 14.17 20.90 22.19
CA GLU A 201 15.01 22.04 21.81
C GLU A 201 14.83 22.41 20.32
N ALA A 202 14.34 23.62 20.07
CA ALA A 202 14.07 24.13 18.72
C ALA A 202 14.98 25.32 18.40
N HIS A 203 15.78 25.18 17.34
CA HIS A 203 16.70 26.24 16.88
C HIS A 203 16.18 26.97 15.62
N ALA A 204 14.98 26.64 15.15
CA ALA A 204 14.35 27.21 13.95
C ALA A 204 12.81 27.21 14.08
N PRO A 205 12.09 28.01 13.27
CA PRO A 205 10.62 27.99 13.24
C PRO A 205 10.12 26.59 12.85
N PHE A 206 9.16 26.05 13.63
CA PHE A 206 8.55 24.76 13.36
C PHE A 206 7.03 24.87 13.25
N HIS A 207 6.41 23.97 12.48
CA HIS A 207 4.97 23.92 12.25
C HIS A 207 4.43 22.61 12.83
N THR A 208 3.57 22.67 13.84
CA THR A 208 3.03 21.48 14.55
C THR A 208 1.85 20.81 13.83
N GLY A 209 1.50 21.28 12.63
CA GLY A 209 0.36 20.78 11.87
C GLY A 209 -0.91 21.60 12.09
N ARG A 210 -1.98 21.25 11.37
CA ARG A 210 -3.32 21.85 11.56
C ARG A 210 -4.09 21.01 12.57
N GLY A 211 -4.65 21.64 13.60
CA GLY A 211 -5.45 20.97 14.64
C GLY A 211 -5.52 21.77 15.93
N ASN A 212 -6.41 21.37 16.84
CA ASN A 212 -6.51 21.98 18.17
C ASN A 212 -5.29 21.62 19.02
N LEU A 213 -4.65 22.63 19.60
CA LEU A 213 -3.61 22.44 20.62
C LEU A 213 -4.27 22.36 22.00
N TYR A 214 -4.16 21.22 22.66
CA TYR A 214 -4.66 21.02 24.02
C TYR A 214 -3.51 21.15 25.01
N GLY A 215 -3.58 22.13 25.92
CA GLY A 215 -2.46 22.53 26.77
C GLY A 215 -1.50 23.43 26.00
N GLY A 216 -1.64 24.75 26.16
CA GLY A 216 -0.84 25.74 25.44
C GLY A 216 0.67 25.55 25.68
N PRO A 217 1.53 26.13 24.81
CA PRO A 217 2.96 25.94 24.95
C PRO A 217 3.48 26.60 26.22
N HIS A 218 4.27 25.85 26.97
CA HIS A 218 5.08 26.36 28.05
C HIS A 218 6.50 26.60 27.51
N ILE A 219 7.01 27.82 27.66
CA ILE A 219 8.29 28.23 27.09
C ILE A 219 9.16 28.76 28.23
N GLU A 220 10.35 28.18 28.38
CA GLU A 220 11.35 28.62 29.36
C GLU A 220 12.65 28.98 28.63
N GLY A 221 13.30 30.06 29.05
CA GLY A 221 14.56 30.55 28.48
C GLY A 221 14.47 31.93 27.82
N ASP A 222 15.62 32.57 27.61
CA ASP A 222 15.74 33.88 26.97
C ASP A 222 15.86 33.75 25.44
N GLY A 223 15.18 34.64 24.70
CA GLY A 223 15.34 34.75 23.24
C GLY A 223 14.36 33.94 22.38
N THR A 224 13.37 33.27 22.98
CA THR A 224 12.32 32.55 22.25
C THR A 224 11.18 33.48 21.84
N ASN A 225 10.85 33.51 20.55
CA ASN A 225 9.66 34.19 20.02
C ASN A 225 8.56 33.16 19.75
N TYR A 226 7.40 33.34 20.39
CA TYR A 226 6.21 32.53 20.14
C TYR A 226 5.11 33.37 19.50
N VAL A 227 4.58 32.86 18.40
CA VAL A 227 3.50 33.47 17.64
C VAL A 227 2.47 32.40 17.33
N ALA A 228 1.23 32.60 17.78
CA ALA A 228 0.11 31.69 17.53
C ALA A 228 -1.10 32.45 16.98
N GLY A 229 -1.87 31.78 16.13
CA GLY A 229 -3.08 32.31 15.48
C GLY A 229 -2.87 32.77 14.03
N ASP A 230 -3.96 33.23 13.41
CA ASP A 230 -3.99 33.72 12.03
C ASP A 230 -3.35 35.11 11.95
N ASN A 231 -2.06 35.14 11.63
CA ASN A 231 -1.27 36.36 11.70
C ASN A 231 -1.33 37.13 10.37
N HIS A 232 -2.29 38.06 10.25
CA HIS A 232 -2.40 38.98 9.12
C HIS A 232 -1.79 40.34 9.45
N GLY A 233 -0.47 40.39 9.63
CA GLY A 233 0.29 41.62 9.88
C GLY A 233 1.72 41.30 10.27
N GLY A 234 2.70 41.91 9.59
CA GLY A 234 4.12 41.59 9.78
C GLY A 234 4.59 41.73 11.23
N ILE A 235 5.42 40.78 11.67
CA ILE A 235 5.99 40.72 13.02
C ILE A 235 7.02 41.86 13.18
N ARG A 236 6.78 42.81 14.11
CA ARG A 236 7.76 43.84 14.49
C ARG A 236 8.31 43.52 15.87
N GLN A 237 9.63 43.33 15.95
CA GLN A 237 10.34 43.11 17.20
C GLN A 237 11.03 44.41 17.64
N GLY A 238 10.82 44.82 18.89
CA GLY A 238 11.52 45.93 19.52
C GLY A 238 12.39 45.41 20.66
N PHE A 239 13.71 45.53 20.54
CA PHE A 239 14.62 45.16 21.62
C PHE A 239 14.77 46.32 22.61
N GLY A 240 14.57 46.05 23.91
CA GLY A 240 14.77 47.02 24.97
C GLY A 240 16.24 47.44 25.13
N ALA A 241 16.47 48.64 25.66
CA ALA A 241 17.81 49.21 25.80
C ALA A 241 18.72 48.35 26.70
N ARG A 242 19.94 48.10 26.20
CA ARG A 242 20.99 47.32 26.87
C ARG A 242 21.37 47.97 28.22
N PRO A 243 21.34 47.24 29.35
CA PRO A 243 21.81 47.79 30.62
C PRO A 243 23.34 48.01 30.57
N PRO A 244 23.87 49.06 31.23
CA PRO A 244 25.28 49.39 31.16
C PRO A 244 26.15 48.31 31.84
N ARG A 245 27.27 47.98 31.19
CA ARG A 245 28.30 47.09 31.74
C ARG A 245 28.89 47.72 33.00
N GLY A 246 28.66 47.13 34.17
CA GLY A 246 29.42 47.41 35.38
C GLY A 246 30.87 46.97 35.20
N GLY A 247 31.80 47.91 35.28
CA GLY A 247 33.23 47.66 35.25
C GLY A 247 33.75 47.12 36.58
N GLU A 248 34.75 46.24 36.50
CA GLU A 248 35.54 45.76 37.65
C GLU A 248 36.47 46.85 38.20
N GLY A 249 36.55 46.93 39.53
CA GLY A 249 37.80 47.03 40.28
C GLY A 249 38.54 48.38 40.32
N ARG A 250 38.55 48.99 41.51
CA ARG A 250 39.78 49.14 42.31
C ARG A 250 39.47 48.92 43.78
#